data_AF-A0A3L7N347-F1
#
_entry.id   AF-A0A3L7N347-F1
#
_cell.length_a   1.000
_cell.length_b   1.000
_cell.length_c   1.000
_cell.angle_alpha   90.00
_cell.angle_beta   90.00
_cell.angle_gamma   90.00
#
_symmetry.space_group_name_H-M   'P 1'
#
loop_
_entity.id
_entity.type
_entity.pdbx_description
1 polymer ?
#
loop_
_entity_poly.entity_id
_entity_poly.type
_entity_poly.pdbx_seq_one_letter_code
_entity_poly.pdbx_strand_id
1 'polypeptide(L)'
;MNMSYTRLLSFATLVIVVLGALPVACSSGSTKDRLEHGASASLSTAKASGATVSPATAELTRSRTSLLATAFAVASRMPIDPHERDRSRVQEAVVQACLELGLLDQAAQLADQMQGWRQGNVIALLGQRYAALGQGDKARQCAARALRVDVGESTWGKDFVDTEVARIYVKLGDEGKAYATVSSDRQAERGRIEAERTAKLPESQLDAQADVFDQAIATMNFDLVRGGIDGYLAWMDRVVDDASRRERALKALSAAFPGLPLDLQVKCHVQLADVLFTHGYKELATLQLDRASELFRATVFLPEDTALFGVIVAKSRIRMGDTNAARVELQRLRAEFEARAETIVNLRRAASWRSLADGYQLLGDTEDAGRCYAAALDAGALNPNARPRADDLSATCVSMAVSGFMPSTELLLRIEHIRAGLADPW
;
A
#
# COMPACT_ATOMS: atom_id res chain seq x y z
N MET A 1 31.72 -24.52 -0.33
CA MET A 1 30.50 -25.34 -0.52
C MET A 1 29.34 -24.37 -0.77
N ASN A 2 28.61 -24.61 -1.85
CA ASN A 2 27.96 -23.64 -2.73
C ASN A 2 26.96 -22.66 -2.06
N MET A 3 27.26 -21.37 -2.16
CA MET A 3 26.30 -20.26 -2.03
C MET A 3 25.60 -20.04 -3.37
N SER A 4 24.27 -20.13 -3.40
CA SER A 4 23.47 -19.68 -4.55
C SER A 4 23.04 -18.23 -4.34
N TYR A 5 23.78 -17.33 -5.01
CA TYR A 5 23.34 -16.00 -5.41
C TYR A 5 22.38 -16.11 -6.60
N THR A 6 21.29 -15.36 -6.60
CA THR A 6 20.44 -15.14 -7.79
C THR A 6 20.00 -13.67 -7.76
N ARG A 7 20.84 -12.75 -8.26
CA ARG A 7 20.75 -12.05 -9.57
C ARG A 7 19.43 -11.28 -9.72
N LEU A 8 19.34 -9.94 -9.71
CA LEU A 8 20.14 -8.88 -10.37
C LEU A 8 20.27 -9.14 -11.88
N LEU A 9 19.35 -8.57 -12.65
CA LEU A 9 19.35 -8.58 -14.11
C LEU A 9 19.35 -7.14 -14.62
N SER A 10 20.51 -6.78 -15.15
CA SER A 10 20.82 -5.59 -15.94
C SER A 10 20.06 -5.62 -17.27
N PHE A 11 19.55 -4.47 -17.71
CA PHE A 11 19.38 -4.19 -19.14
C PHE A 11 19.69 -2.71 -19.40
N ALA A 12 20.74 -2.48 -20.20
CA ALA A 12 21.03 -1.21 -20.84
C ALA A 12 20.32 -1.22 -22.20
N THR A 13 19.52 -0.21 -22.50
CA THR A 13 19.14 0.10 -23.89
C THR A 13 18.98 1.60 -24.07
N LEU A 14 19.68 2.07 -25.09
CA LEU A 14 19.81 3.43 -25.61
C LEU A 14 18.44 4.00 -26.03
N VAL A 15 18.07 5.19 -25.54
CA VAL A 15 16.90 5.95 -26.04
C VAL A 15 17.39 7.26 -26.63
N ILE A 16 17.06 7.47 -27.91
CA ILE A 16 17.27 8.72 -28.65
C ILE A 16 16.17 9.71 -28.25
N VAL A 17 16.56 10.87 -27.74
CA VAL A 17 15.66 11.98 -27.40
C VAL A 17 15.43 12.84 -28.64
N VAL A 18 14.17 12.97 -29.08
CA VAL A 18 13.74 14.04 -30.00
C VAL A 18 12.93 15.06 -29.18
N LEU A 19 13.53 16.22 -28.96
CA LEU A 19 12.91 17.38 -28.31
C LEU A 19 11.99 18.10 -29.32
N GLY A 20 10.70 18.16 -29.03
CA GLY A 20 9.73 19.04 -29.69
C GLY A 20 9.17 20.04 -28.68
N ALA A 21 9.58 21.30 -28.80
CA ALA A 21 9.06 22.41 -28.00
C ALA A 21 7.76 22.94 -28.60
N LEU A 22 6.75 23.21 -27.76
CA LEU A 22 5.60 24.06 -28.10
C LEU A 22 5.35 25.09 -26.98
N PRO A 23 5.06 26.35 -27.33
CA PRO A 23 4.87 27.43 -26.37
C PRO A 23 3.41 27.49 -25.85
N VAL A 24 3.26 27.72 -24.54
CA VAL A 24 1.99 28.05 -23.89
C VAL A 24 1.83 29.58 -23.89
N ALA A 25 0.73 30.06 -24.45
CA ALA A 25 0.35 31.48 -24.46
C ALA A 25 -0.44 31.83 -23.18
N CYS A 26 0.03 32.84 -22.46
CA CYS A 26 -0.69 33.50 -21.37
C CYS A 26 -1.84 34.37 -21.92
N SER A 27 -3.04 34.26 -21.34
CA SER A 27 -4.05 35.32 -21.42
C SER A 27 -4.47 35.76 -20.02
N SER A 28 -4.17 37.02 -19.71
CA SER A 28 -4.58 37.73 -18.51
C SER A 28 -6.01 38.24 -18.66
N GLY A 29 -6.88 37.89 -17.72
CA GLY A 29 -8.23 38.42 -17.58
C GLY A 29 -8.42 39.01 -16.19
N SER A 30 -8.23 40.31 -16.07
CA SER A 30 -8.53 41.13 -14.90
C SER A 30 -10.04 41.31 -14.74
N THR A 31 -10.56 41.19 -13.51
CA THR A 31 -11.68 42.04 -13.06
C THR A 31 -11.71 42.10 -11.53
N LYS A 32 -11.77 43.35 -11.05
CA LYS A 32 -11.82 43.79 -9.66
C LYS A 32 -13.27 43.89 -9.16
N ASP A 33 -13.36 43.95 -7.83
CA ASP A 33 -14.42 44.52 -6.98
C ASP A 33 -15.68 43.70 -6.72
N ARG A 34 -15.87 43.25 -5.46
CA ARG A 34 -16.82 43.92 -4.53
C ARG A 34 -16.82 43.36 -3.10
N LEU A 35 -16.56 44.28 -2.16
CA LEU A 35 -17.19 44.55 -0.85
C LEU A 35 -17.58 43.42 0.13
N GLU A 36 -16.99 43.58 1.31
CA GLU A 36 -17.43 43.29 2.68
C GLU A 36 -18.94 43.07 2.89
N HIS A 37 -19.29 42.10 3.75
CA HIS A 37 -20.25 42.24 4.86
C HIS A 37 -20.03 41.11 5.87
N GLY A 38 -19.84 41.46 7.14
CA GLY A 38 -19.72 40.53 8.26
C GLY A 38 -21.08 40.02 8.75
N ALA A 39 -21.08 38.83 9.35
CA ALA A 39 -22.09 38.41 10.32
C ALA A 39 -21.53 37.28 11.20
N SER A 40 -21.45 37.58 12.49
CA SER A 40 -21.26 36.67 13.61
C SER A 40 -22.47 35.73 13.75
N ALA A 41 -22.23 34.43 13.94
CA ALA A 41 -23.27 33.48 14.34
C ALA A 41 -22.71 32.41 15.31
N SER A 42 -22.97 32.67 16.59
CA SER A 42 -23.35 31.74 17.67
C SER A 42 -22.97 30.26 17.57
N LEU A 43 -22.16 29.83 18.54
CA LEU A 43 -21.94 28.45 18.97
C LEU A 43 -23.26 27.77 19.40
N SER A 44 -23.70 26.78 18.62
CA SER A 44 -24.73 25.81 19.02
C SER A 44 -24.06 24.53 19.52
N THR A 45 -24.27 24.23 20.80
CA THR A 45 -23.82 23.02 21.49
C THR A 45 -24.61 21.81 21.00
N ALA A 46 -24.02 21.04 20.07
CA ALA A 46 -24.58 19.79 19.60
C ALA A 46 -24.27 18.65 20.60
N LYS A 47 -25.32 18.21 21.27
CA LYS A 47 -25.42 17.03 22.15
C LYS A 47 -24.99 15.77 21.39
N ALA A 48 -24.06 15.01 21.95
CA ALA A 48 -23.56 13.76 21.38
C ALA A 48 -24.69 12.73 21.20
N SER A 49 -25.12 12.51 19.96
CA SER A 49 -26.01 11.42 19.58
C SER A 49 -25.16 10.17 19.36
N GLY A 50 -25.34 9.15 20.21
CA GLY A 50 -24.74 7.83 20.01
C GLY A 50 -25.23 7.24 18.69
N ALA A 51 -24.34 7.13 17.71
CA ALA A 51 -24.65 6.55 16.41
C ALA A 51 -24.88 5.04 16.56
N THR A 52 -26.12 4.59 16.40
CA THR A 52 -26.46 3.17 16.24
C THR A 52 -25.90 2.67 14.90
N VAL A 53 -24.96 1.73 14.96
CA VAL A 53 -24.37 1.09 13.77
C VAL A 53 -25.44 0.26 13.05
N SER A 54 -25.57 0.42 11.73
CA SER A 54 -26.52 -0.33 10.90
C SER A 54 -26.24 -1.85 10.95
N PRO A 55 -27.26 -2.72 10.97
CA PRO A 55 -27.08 -4.19 10.98
C PRO A 55 -26.15 -4.72 9.89
N ALA A 56 -26.22 -4.18 8.67
CA ALA A 56 -25.37 -4.58 7.54
C ALA A 56 -23.88 -4.27 7.79
N THR A 57 -23.59 -3.14 8.45
CA THR A 57 -22.22 -2.77 8.84
C THR A 57 -21.69 -3.71 9.93
N ALA A 58 -22.54 -4.11 10.88
CA ALA A 58 -22.16 -5.04 11.94
C ALA A 58 -21.85 -6.45 11.37
N GLU A 59 -22.63 -6.91 10.40
CA GLU A 59 -22.40 -8.19 9.71
C GLU A 59 -21.10 -8.18 8.90
N LEU A 60 -20.85 -7.11 8.14
CA LEU A 60 -19.59 -6.95 7.41
C LEU A 60 -18.38 -6.96 8.34
N THR A 61 -18.44 -6.22 9.46
CA THR A 61 -17.36 -6.22 10.46
C THR A 61 -17.14 -7.62 11.04
N ARG A 62 -18.20 -8.35 11.37
CA ARG A 62 -18.08 -9.74 11.86
C ARG A 62 -17.43 -10.65 10.82
N SER A 63 -17.85 -10.54 9.56
CA SER A 63 -17.27 -11.29 8.44
C SER A 63 -15.76 -11.00 8.30
N ARG A 64 -15.37 -9.72 8.30
CA ARG A 64 -13.96 -9.28 8.25
C ARG A 64 -13.14 -9.85 9.40
N THR A 65 -13.61 -9.71 10.63
CA THR A 65 -12.95 -10.26 11.82
C THR A 65 -12.76 -11.78 11.72
N SER A 66 -13.79 -12.50 11.25
CA SER A 66 -13.75 -13.96 11.07
C SER A 66 -12.76 -14.40 9.99
N LEU A 67 -12.73 -13.69 8.85
CA LEU A 67 -11.80 -13.96 7.75
C LEU A 67 -10.34 -13.74 8.19
N LEU A 68 -10.06 -12.65 8.89
CA LEU A 68 -8.70 -12.35 9.39
C LEU A 68 -8.28 -13.33 10.50
N ALA A 69 -9.17 -13.72 11.39
CA ALA A 69 -8.89 -14.77 12.38
C ALA A 69 -8.57 -16.11 11.69
N THR A 70 -9.32 -16.45 10.64
CA THR A 70 -9.07 -17.66 9.84
C THR A 70 -7.72 -17.58 9.12
N ALA A 71 -7.40 -16.45 8.51
CA ALA A 71 -6.12 -16.21 7.84
C ALA A 71 -4.93 -16.37 8.80
N PHE A 72 -5.01 -15.76 9.99
CA PHE A 72 -3.97 -15.88 11.00
C PHE A 72 -3.82 -17.31 11.52
N ALA A 73 -4.93 -18.02 11.76
CA ALA A 73 -4.91 -19.40 12.19
C ALA A 73 -4.27 -20.32 11.13
N VAL A 74 -4.58 -20.10 9.85
CA VAL A 74 -3.96 -20.80 8.72
C VAL A 74 -2.45 -20.55 8.67
N ALA A 75 -2.02 -19.29 8.75
CA ALA A 75 -0.61 -18.93 8.79
C ALA A 75 0.12 -19.60 9.96
N SER A 76 -0.53 -19.64 11.13
CA SER A 76 0.02 -20.22 12.37
C SER A 76 0.13 -21.74 12.36
N ARG A 77 -0.45 -22.43 11.35
CA ARG A 77 -0.24 -23.87 11.16
C ARG A 77 1.09 -24.19 10.52
N MET A 78 1.73 -23.24 9.84
CA MET A 78 3.09 -23.44 9.34
C MET A 78 4.02 -23.75 10.53
N PRO A 79 4.80 -24.83 10.50
CA PRO A 79 5.79 -25.13 11.52
C PRO A 79 6.78 -23.97 11.71
N ILE A 80 7.28 -23.79 12.93
CA ILE A 80 8.33 -22.78 13.19
C ILE A 80 9.63 -23.23 12.50
N ASP A 81 10.07 -24.47 12.70
CA ASP A 81 11.20 -25.03 11.96
C ASP A 81 10.67 -25.89 10.79
N PRO A 82 11.09 -25.67 9.53
CA PRO A 82 12.03 -24.66 9.03
C PRO A 82 11.37 -23.37 8.49
N HIS A 83 10.07 -23.16 8.75
CA HIS A 83 9.24 -22.18 8.03
C HIS A 83 8.93 -20.89 8.80
N GLU A 84 9.67 -20.57 9.87
CA GLU A 84 9.48 -19.39 10.73
C GLU A 84 9.34 -18.10 9.91
N ARG A 85 10.23 -17.91 8.94
CA ARG A 85 10.25 -16.70 8.11
C ARG A 85 8.95 -16.52 7.33
N ASP A 86 8.44 -17.58 6.72
CA ASP A 86 7.22 -17.53 5.92
C ASP A 86 5.99 -17.41 6.81
N ARG A 87 5.94 -18.17 7.90
CA ARG A 87 4.91 -18.05 8.94
C ARG A 87 4.76 -16.61 9.40
N SER A 88 5.86 -16.00 9.86
CA SER A 88 5.85 -14.64 10.39
C SER A 88 5.51 -13.60 9.31
N ARG A 89 5.94 -13.80 8.05
CA ARG A 89 5.56 -12.93 6.93
C ARG A 89 4.05 -12.98 6.66
N VAL A 90 3.46 -14.18 6.64
CA VAL A 90 2.02 -14.34 6.36
C VAL A 90 1.19 -13.81 7.54
N GLN A 91 1.61 -14.05 8.78
CA GLN A 91 0.99 -13.46 9.97
C GLN A 91 1.05 -11.93 9.95
N GLU A 92 2.20 -11.34 9.59
CA GLU A 92 2.37 -9.90 9.45
C GLU A 92 1.35 -9.28 8.49
N ALA A 93 1.12 -9.90 7.33
CA ALA A 93 0.13 -9.42 6.36
C ALA A 93 -1.29 -9.38 6.94
N VAL A 94 -1.67 -10.35 7.79
CA VAL A 94 -2.98 -10.36 8.47
C VAL A 94 -3.08 -9.23 9.49
N VAL A 95 -2.03 -8.98 10.28
CA VAL A 95 -2.02 -7.88 11.24
C VAL A 95 -2.09 -6.53 10.53
N GLN A 96 -1.35 -6.35 9.43
CA GLN A 96 -1.42 -5.13 8.61
C GLN A 96 -2.84 -4.90 8.07
N ALA A 97 -3.53 -5.95 7.60
CA ALA A 97 -4.92 -5.85 7.18
C ALA A 97 -5.87 -5.46 8.33
N CYS A 98 -5.64 -5.96 9.55
CA CYS A 98 -6.37 -5.49 10.73
C CYS A 98 -6.16 -4.00 10.98
N LEU A 99 -4.92 -3.51 10.83
CA LEU A 99 -4.58 -2.08 10.99
C LEU A 99 -5.21 -1.20 9.91
N GLU A 100 -5.26 -1.66 8.66
CA GLU A 100 -5.93 -0.97 7.54
C GLU A 100 -7.43 -0.82 7.79
N LEU A 101 -8.07 -1.87 8.32
CA LEU A 101 -9.50 -1.90 8.63
C LEU A 101 -9.86 -1.25 9.98
N GLY A 102 -8.88 -0.71 10.72
CA GLY A 102 -9.10 -0.10 12.03
C GLY A 102 -9.43 -1.07 13.16
N LEU A 103 -9.20 -2.37 12.98
CA LEU A 103 -9.43 -3.44 13.96
C LEU A 103 -8.26 -3.53 14.95
N LEU A 104 -7.99 -2.44 15.68
CA LEU A 104 -6.77 -2.28 16.48
C LEU A 104 -6.62 -3.30 17.61
N ASP A 105 -7.73 -3.66 18.27
CA ASP A 105 -7.70 -4.66 19.35
C ASP A 105 -7.35 -6.06 18.81
N GLN A 106 -7.92 -6.44 17.67
CA GLN A 106 -7.57 -7.68 16.98
C GLN A 106 -6.12 -7.65 16.51
N ALA A 107 -5.66 -6.53 15.92
CA ALA A 107 -4.27 -6.37 15.50
C ALA A 107 -3.29 -6.55 16.67
N ALA A 108 -3.60 -5.97 17.84
CA ALA A 108 -2.80 -6.14 19.05
C ALA A 108 -2.74 -7.60 19.53
N GLN A 109 -3.90 -8.26 19.62
CA GLN A 109 -3.99 -9.67 20.04
C GLN A 109 -3.23 -10.62 19.11
N LEU A 110 -3.28 -10.37 17.79
CA LEU A 110 -2.56 -11.18 16.81
C LEU A 110 -1.05 -10.91 16.83
N ALA A 111 -0.64 -9.64 16.98
CA ALA A 111 0.77 -9.28 17.13
C ALA A 111 1.42 -9.95 18.35
N ASP A 112 0.68 -10.10 19.46
CA ASP A 112 1.17 -10.77 20.68
C ASP A 112 1.48 -12.26 20.47
N GLN A 113 0.95 -12.88 19.42
CA GLN A 113 1.17 -14.29 19.07
C GLN A 113 2.29 -14.51 18.05
N MET A 114 2.86 -13.42 17.50
CA MET A 114 3.96 -13.49 16.54
C MET A 114 5.32 -13.59 17.24
N GLN A 115 6.37 -13.91 16.48
CA GLN A 115 7.75 -13.99 16.96
C GLN A 115 8.72 -13.26 16.00
N GLY A 116 9.89 -12.92 16.51
CA GLY A 116 10.97 -12.28 15.76
C GLY A 116 10.69 -10.83 15.36
N TRP A 117 11.57 -10.26 14.56
CA TRP A 117 11.53 -8.82 14.22
C TRP A 117 10.22 -8.36 13.56
N ARG A 118 9.49 -9.24 12.85
CA ARG A 118 8.17 -8.92 12.28
C ARG A 118 7.13 -8.62 13.34
N GLN A 119 7.22 -9.25 14.51
CA GLN A 119 6.39 -8.88 15.66
C GLN A 119 6.67 -7.44 16.09
N GLY A 120 7.95 -7.08 16.24
CA GLY A 120 8.36 -5.71 16.56
C GLY A 120 7.83 -4.71 15.53
N ASN A 121 7.92 -5.05 14.25
CA ASN A 121 7.45 -4.24 13.15
C ASN A 121 5.94 -3.96 13.24
N VAL A 122 5.10 -5.00 13.38
CA VAL A 122 3.64 -4.79 13.46
C VAL A 122 3.20 -4.10 14.75
N ILE A 123 3.91 -4.30 15.87
CA ILE A 123 3.69 -3.53 17.11
C ILE A 123 4.00 -2.04 16.88
N ALA A 124 5.08 -1.73 16.15
CA ALA A 124 5.42 -0.35 15.81
C ALA A 124 4.37 0.28 14.88
N LEU A 125 3.89 -0.45 13.87
CA LEU A 125 2.79 0.01 12.99
C LEU A 125 1.49 0.26 13.77
N LEU A 126 1.16 -0.59 14.74
CA LEU A 126 0.05 -0.37 15.67
C LEU A 126 0.26 0.92 16.48
N GLY A 127 1.48 1.16 16.97
CA GLY A 127 1.86 2.40 17.64
C GLY A 127 1.67 3.65 16.77
N GLN A 128 1.99 3.57 15.48
CA GLN A 128 1.74 4.66 14.53
C GLN A 128 0.24 4.94 14.35
N ARG A 129 -0.60 3.90 14.30
CA ARG A 129 -2.07 4.07 14.26
C ARG A 129 -2.57 4.75 15.53
N TYR A 130 -2.09 4.34 16.71
CA TYR A 130 -2.44 5.03 17.96
C TYR A 130 -1.99 6.50 17.97
N ALA A 131 -0.80 6.80 17.45
CA ALA A 131 -0.31 8.18 17.35
C ALA A 131 -1.19 9.03 16.43
N ALA A 132 -1.59 8.49 15.27
CA ALA A 132 -2.50 9.15 14.33
C ALA A 132 -3.90 9.43 14.94
N LEU A 133 -4.35 8.56 15.86
CA LEU A 133 -5.62 8.73 16.59
C LEU A 133 -5.49 9.62 17.86
N GLY A 134 -4.33 10.26 18.08
CA GLY A 134 -4.09 11.09 19.27
C GLY A 134 -3.89 10.30 20.58
N GLN A 135 -3.77 8.97 20.52
CA GLN A 135 -3.58 8.11 21.69
C GLN A 135 -2.09 7.98 22.04
N GLY A 136 -1.47 9.10 22.43
CA GLY A 136 -0.02 9.23 22.60
C GLY A 136 0.61 8.25 23.58
N ASP A 137 -0.08 7.92 24.68
CA ASP A 137 0.44 6.96 25.66
C ASP A 137 0.49 5.53 25.13
N LYS A 138 -0.55 5.09 24.41
CA LYS A 138 -0.56 3.78 23.75
C LYS A 138 0.50 3.72 22.65
N ALA A 139 0.68 4.79 21.89
CA ALA A 139 1.74 4.88 20.89
C ALA A 139 3.13 4.72 21.50
N ARG A 140 3.42 5.40 22.62
CA ARG A 140 4.68 5.25 23.37
C ARG A 140 4.85 3.85 23.95
N GLN A 141 3.78 3.22 24.45
CA GLN A 141 3.82 1.84 24.93
C GLN A 141 4.17 0.88 23.79
N CYS A 142 3.54 1.03 22.61
CA CYS A 142 3.89 0.26 21.41
C CYS A 142 5.35 0.46 21.01
N ALA A 143 5.85 1.70 20.96
CA ALA A 143 7.25 1.99 20.67
C ALA A 143 8.20 1.25 21.64
N ALA A 144 7.94 1.35 22.94
CA ALA A 144 8.76 0.67 23.96
C ALA A 144 8.64 -0.87 23.92
N ARG A 145 7.51 -1.41 23.46
CA ARG A 145 7.31 -2.85 23.27
C ARG A 145 8.02 -3.35 22.02
N ALA A 146 7.91 -2.64 20.90
CA ALA A 146 8.55 -2.98 19.64
C ALA A 146 10.08 -3.10 19.80
N LEU A 147 10.71 -2.14 20.48
CA LEU A 147 12.15 -2.15 20.76
C LEU A 147 12.61 -3.27 21.72
N ARG A 148 11.68 -3.89 22.46
CA ARG A 148 11.96 -5.00 23.37
C ARG A 148 11.77 -6.38 22.74
N VAL A 149 11.21 -6.44 21.53
CA VAL A 149 11.08 -7.70 20.80
C VAL A 149 12.47 -8.23 20.48
N ASP A 150 12.71 -9.50 20.75
CA ASP A 150 13.94 -10.16 20.33
C ASP A 150 13.94 -10.30 18.80
N VAL A 151 14.83 -9.57 18.16
CA VAL A 151 15.02 -9.57 16.70
C VAL A 151 16.03 -10.65 16.27
N GLY A 152 16.63 -11.37 17.22
CA GLY A 152 17.70 -12.34 16.99
C GLY A 152 18.95 -11.69 16.40
N GLU A 153 19.71 -12.45 15.61
CA GLU A 153 20.92 -11.97 14.92
C GLU A 153 20.62 -11.09 13.69
N SER A 154 19.34 -10.81 13.41
CA SER A 154 18.94 -10.01 12.24
C SER A 154 19.22 -8.52 12.46
N THR A 155 20.37 -8.07 11.98
CA THR A 155 20.74 -6.64 11.97
C THR A 155 19.76 -5.81 11.15
N TRP A 156 19.36 -6.31 9.98
CA TRP A 156 18.40 -5.62 9.12
C TRP A 156 16.98 -5.58 9.72
N GLY A 157 16.53 -6.64 10.40
CA GLY A 157 15.22 -6.68 11.05
C GLY A 157 15.10 -5.62 12.15
N LYS A 158 16.19 -5.41 12.90
CA LYS A 158 16.30 -4.31 13.86
C LYS A 158 16.13 -2.95 13.21
N ASP A 159 16.84 -2.69 12.10
CA ASP A 159 16.77 -1.41 11.39
C ASP A 159 15.33 -1.07 10.93
N PHE A 160 14.56 -2.06 10.48
CA PHE A 160 13.13 -1.87 10.17
C PHE A 160 12.31 -1.48 11.40
N VAL A 161 12.47 -2.20 12.51
CA VAL A 161 11.75 -1.90 13.76
C VAL A 161 12.10 -0.50 14.26
N ASP A 162 13.38 -0.15 14.29
CA ASP A 162 13.88 1.15 14.74
C ASP A 162 13.31 2.28 13.85
N THR A 163 13.25 2.07 12.53
CA THR A 163 12.66 3.03 11.58
C THR A 163 11.16 3.24 11.84
N GLU A 164 10.38 2.18 12.01
CA GLU A 164 8.95 2.30 12.29
C GLU A 164 8.68 2.91 13.68
N VAL A 165 9.56 2.67 14.66
CA VAL A 165 9.49 3.31 15.98
C VAL A 165 9.82 4.80 15.90
N ALA A 166 10.84 5.18 15.11
CA ALA A 166 11.15 6.59 14.89
C ALA A 166 9.98 7.36 14.27
N ARG A 167 9.25 6.75 13.33
CA ARG A 167 8.02 7.32 12.75
C ARG A 167 6.91 7.54 13.80
N ILE A 168 6.82 6.69 14.83
CA ILE A 168 5.93 6.96 15.98
C ILE A 168 6.33 8.26 16.66
N TYR A 169 7.61 8.45 16.96
CA TYR A 169 8.09 9.66 17.64
C TYR A 169 7.88 10.94 16.82
N VAL A 170 8.08 10.89 15.49
CA VAL A 170 7.68 12.00 14.59
C VAL A 170 6.17 12.30 14.70
N LYS A 171 5.33 11.27 14.66
CA LYS A 171 3.87 11.41 14.86
C LYS A 171 3.50 11.91 16.26
N LEU A 172 4.38 11.79 17.26
CA LEU A 172 4.20 12.38 18.59
C LEU A 172 4.84 13.77 18.76
N GLY A 173 5.59 14.25 17.76
CA GLY A 173 6.31 15.53 17.81
C GLY A 173 7.66 15.48 18.54
N ASP A 174 8.19 14.28 18.82
CA ASP A 174 9.48 14.07 19.47
C ASP A 174 10.56 13.76 18.41
N GLU A 175 10.91 14.78 17.62
CA GLU A 175 11.89 14.63 16.52
C GLU A 175 13.27 14.20 17.05
N GLY A 176 13.70 14.74 18.20
CA GLY A 176 14.98 14.38 18.80
C GLY A 176 15.08 12.88 19.08
N LYS A 177 14.03 12.30 19.67
CA LYS A 177 13.99 10.85 19.91
C LYS A 177 13.82 10.04 18.63
N ALA A 178 13.11 10.56 17.64
CA ALA A 178 13.01 9.91 16.33
C ALA A 178 14.38 9.73 15.68
N TYR A 179 15.18 10.80 15.56
CA TYR A 179 16.52 10.71 14.98
C TYR A 179 17.53 9.96 15.85
N ALA A 180 17.35 9.94 17.18
CA ALA A 180 18.18 9.12 18.06
C ALA A 180 17.88 7.61 17.95
N THR A 181 16.71 7.23 17.43
CA THR A 181 16.31 5.83 17.29
C THR A 181 16.95 5.18 16.06
N VAL A 182 17.16 5.93 14.97
CA VAL A 182 17.76 5.42 13.73
C VAL A 182 19.21 5.89 13.61
N SER A 183 20.10 4.96 13.29
CA SER A 183 21.52 5.27 13.13
C SER A 183 21.78 6.31 12.04
N SER A 184 22.75 7.20 12.26
CA SER A 184 23.01 8.35 11.38
C SER A 184 23.52 7.98 9.99
N ASP A 185 24.10 6.80 9.83
CA ASP A 185 24.61 6.23 8.57
C ASP A 185 23.52 5.60 7.70
N ARG A 186 22.29 5.43 8.23
CA ARG A 186 21.14 4.84 7.54
C ARG A 186 20.32 5.89 6.80
N GLN A 187 20.87 6.39 5.69
CA GLN A 187 20.29 7.50 4.96
C GLN A 187 18.89 7.18 4.35
N ALA A 188 18.67 5.96 3.87
CA ALA A 188 17.39 5.57 3.28
C ALA A 188 16.25 5.56 4.33
N GLU A 189 16.56 5.08 5.53
CA GLU A 189 15.68 5.00 6.68
C GLU A 189 15.35 6.40 7.19
N ARG A 190 16.36 7.29 7.25
CA ARG A 190 16.12 8.72 7.53
C ARG A 190 15.23 9.37 6.48
N GLY A 191 15.37 9.04 5.20
CA GLY A 191 14.47 9.51 4.14
C GLY A 191 13.00 9.17 4.41
N ARG A 192 12.70 8.00 4.99
CA ARG A 192 11.32 7.64 5.40
C ARG A 192 10.82 8.46 6.57
N ILE A 193 11.70 8.80 7.52
CA ILE A 193 11.38 9.71 8.63
C ILE A 193 11.08 11.11 8.10
N GLU A 194 11.86 11.59 7.13
CA GLU A 194 11.64 12.89 6.48
C GLU A 194 10.29 12.95 5.76
N ALA A 195 9.92 11.92 5.01
CA ALA A 195 8.61 11.85 4.35
C ALA A 195 7.45 11.93 5.35
N GLU A 196 7.57 11.29 6.51
CA GLU A 196 6.57 11.35 7.59
C GLU A 196 6.52 12.74 8.26
N ARG A 197 7.69 13.37 8.44
CA ARG A 197 7.81 14.71 9.03
C ARG A 197 7.12 15.77 8.18
N THR A 198 7.09 15.57 6.85
CA THR A 198 6.42 16.47 5.90
C THR A 198 5.02 16.85 6.31
N ALA A 199 4.23 15.95 6.92
CA ALA A 199 2.86 16.25 7.36
C ALA A 199 2.76 17.39 8.39
N LYS A 200 3.84 17.69 9.13
CA LYS A 200 3.82 18.58 10.31
C LYS A 200 4.72 19.79 10.23
N LEU A 201 5.54 19.90 9.18
CA LEU A 201 6.47 21.01 9.03
C LEU A 201 5.73 22.36 8.98
N PRO A 202 6.27 23.42 9.62
CA PRO A 202 5.83 24.78 9.36
C PRO A 202 5.94 25.13 7.88
N GLU A 203 5.05 25.97 7.37
CA GLU A 203 5.03 26.37 5.96
C GLU A 203 6.36 26.99 5.50
N SER A 204 7.04 27.72 6.39
CA SER A 204 8.34 28.33 6.17
C SER A 204 9.48 27.32 5.94
N GLN A 205 9.27 26.04 6.25
CA GLN A 205 10.27 24.98 6.10
C GLN A 205 9.99 24.06 4.90
N LEU A 206 8.87 24.24 4.20
CA LEU A 206 8.45 23.34 3.11
C LEU A 206 9.41 23.36 1.92
N ASP A 207 9.97 24.51 1.57
CA ASP A 207 10.89 24.61 0.42
C ASP A 207 12.25 23.99 0.72
N ALA A 208 12.76 24.17 1.95
CA ALA A 208 13.96 23.49 2.41
C ALA A 208 13.78 21.96 2.46
N GLN A 209 12.57 21.49 2.79
CA GLN A 209 12.24 20.06 2.73
C GLN A 209 12.27 19.53 1.29
N ALA A 210 11.73 20.30 0.34
CA ALA A 210 11.79 19.94 -1.08
C ALA A 210 13.25 19.88 -1.60
N ASP A 211 14.14 20.75 -1.11
CA ASP A 211 15.58 20.68 -1.43
C ASP A 211 16.21 19.35 -0.99
N VAL A 212 15.80 18.80 0.17
CA VAL A 212 16.27 17.49 0.64
C VAL A 212 15.81 16.37 -0.30
N PHE A 213 14.57 16.42 -0.80
CA PHE A 213 14.07 15.44 -1.76
C PHE A 213 14.77 15.54 -3.12
N ASP A 214 15.05 16.77 -3.58
CA ASP A 214 15.84 17.00 -4.79
C ASP A 214 17.25 16.42 -4.68
N GLN A 215 17.91 16.64 -3.54
CA GLN A 215 19.24 16.08 -3.27
C GLN A 215 19.20 14.55 -3.27
N ALA A 216 18.18 13.94 -2.66
CA ALA A 216 18.01 12.50 -2.63
C ALA A 216 17.80 11.91 -4.05
N ILE A 217 16.96 12.54 -4.88
CA ILE A 217 16.73 12.15 -6.27
C ILE A 217 18.02 12.31 -7.11
N ALA A 218 18.78 13.39 -6.89
CA ALA A 218 20.00 13.65 -7.63
C ALA A 218 21.12 12.61 -7.38
N THR A 219 21.06 11.84 -6.28
CA THR A 219 22.07 10.82 -5.99
C THR A 219 22.08 9.65 -6.98
N MET A 220 20.96 9.41 -7.68
CA MET A 220 20.72 8.21 -8.50
C MET A 220 20.86 6.88 -7.72
N ASN A 221 20.97 6.93 -6.39
CA ASN A 221 20.90 5.75 -5.55
C ASN A 221 19.44 5.34 -5.43
N PHE A 222 19.12 4.10 -5.80
CA PHE A 222 17.73 3.64 -5.88
C PHE A 222 16.92 3.87 -4.60
N ASP A 223 17.50 3.59 -3.42
CA ASP A 223 16.79 3.73 -2.15
C ASP A 223 16.56 5.20 -1.77
N LEU A 224 17.54 6.06 -2.05
CA LEU A 224 17.43 7.51 -1.82
C LEU A 224 16.46 8.17 -2.81
N VAL A 225 16.52 7.79 -4.09
CA VAL A 225 15.58 8.25 -5.13
C VAL A 225 14.17 7.87 -4.73
N ARG A 226 13.95 6.62 -4.30
CA ARG A 226 12.64 6.18 -3.81
C ARG A 226 12.18 7.01 -2.61
N GLY A 227 13.06 7.27 -1.64
CA GLY A 227 12.76 8.13 -0.49
C GLY A 227 12.39 9.56 -0.91
N GLY A 228 13.07 10.13 -1.90
CA GLY A 228 12.73 11.45 -2.45
C GLY A 228 11.40 11.48 -3.19
N ILE A 229 11.06 10.42 -3.93
CA ILE A 229 9.76 10.27 -4.60
C ILE A 229 8.63 10.15 -3.57
N ASP A 230 8.77 9.26 -2.59
CA ASP A 230 7.79 9.08 -1.52
C ASP A 230 7.61 10.40 -0.72
N GLY A 231 8.72 11.11 -0.47
CA GLY A 231 8.73 12.44 0.13
C GLY A 231 7.96 13.47 -0.68
N TYR A 232 8.18 13.54 -2.00
CA TYR A 232 7.45 14.46 -2.89
C TYR A 232 5.97 14.13 -3.03
N LEU A 233 5.59 12.85 -3.06
CA LEU A 233 4.18 12.44 -3.07
C LEU A 233 3.46 12.87 -1.78
N ALA A 234 4.10 12.70 -0.62
CA ALA A 234 3.57 13.18 0.66
C ALA A 234 3.56 14.71 0.76
N TRP A 235 4.57 15.38 0.19
CA TRP A 235 4.66 16.84 0.15
C TRP A 235 3.59 17.46 -0.74
N MET A 236 3.31 16.85 -1.89
CA MET A 236 2.26 17.28 -2.82
C MET A 236 0.91 17.40 -2.10
N ASP A 237 0.56 16.45 -1.23
CA ASP A 237 -0.69 16.46 -0.46
C ASP A 237 -0.89 17.76 0.36
N ARG A 238 0.19 18.46 0.72
CA ARG A 238 0.14 19.72 1.47
C ARG A 238 0.17 20.98 0.62
N VAL A 239 0.84 20.92 -0.53
CA VAL A 239 1.20 22.13 -1.31
C VAL A 239 0.57 22.14 -2.69
N VAL A 240 -0.29 21.17 -3.00
CA VAL A 240 -0.90 21.05 -4.32
C VAL A 240 -1.63 22.33 -4.75
N ASP A 241 -2.15 23.13 -3.83
CA ASP A 241 -2.83 24.40 -4.15
C ASP A 241 -1.87 25.57 -4.45
N ASP A 242 -0.61 25.46 -4.03
CA ASP A 242 0.45 26.39 -4.43
C ASP A 242 0.97 26.00 -5.81
N ALA A 243 0.68 26.83 -6.81
CA ALA A 243 1.03 26.54 -8.20
C ALA A 243 2.54 26.36 -8.43
N SER A 244 3.38 27.15 -7.76
CA SER A 244 4.84 27.07 -7.93
C SER A 244 5.40 25.79 -7.30
N ARG A 245 4.94 25.47 -6.10
CA ARG A 245 5.34 24.24 -5.40
C ARG A 245 4.81 23.00 -6.09
N ARG A 246 3.56 23.00 -6.55
CA ARG A 246 2.99 21.93 -7.38
C ARG A 246 3.82 21.69 -8.63
N GLU A 247 4.16 22.75 -9.38
CA GLU A 247 4.98 22.63 -10.59
C GLU A 247 6.38 22.06 -10.29
N ARG A 248 7.02 22.53 -9.21
CA ARG A 248 8.32 22.00 -8.76
C ARG A 248 8.26 20.50 -8.51
N ALA A 249 7.29 20.02 -7.74
CA ALA A 249 7.17 18.60 -7.43
C ALA A 249 6.80 17.77 -8.67
N LEU A 250 5.90 18.24 -9.53
CA LEU A 250 5.58 17.55 -10.78
C LEU A 250 6.82 17.42 -11.69
N LYS A 251 7.65 18.47 -11.78
CA LYS A 251 8.90 18.46 -12.53
C LYS A 251 9.90 17.46 -11.95
N ALA A 252 10.11 17.49 -10.63
CA ALA A 252 11.03 16.57 -9.95
C ALA A 252 10.60 15.10 -10.11
N LEU A 253 9.32 14.80 -9.88
CA LEU A 253 8.75 13.45 -10.05
C LEU A 253 8.86 12.97 -11.50
N SER A 254 8.51 13.83 -12.47
CA SER A 254 8.62 13.49 -13.89
C SER A 254 10.06 13.20 -14.34
N ALA A 255 11.06 13.82 -13.71
CA ALA A 255 12.47 13.55 -13.98
C ALA A 255 12.96 12.26 -13.29
N ALA A 256 12.42 11.94 -12.11
CA ALA A 256 12.83 10.79 -11.32
C ALA A 256 12.25 9.46 -11.83
N PHE A 257 10.99 9.45 -12.28
CA PHE A 257 10.29 8.22 -12.66
C PHE A 257 11.03 7.36 -13.70
N PRO A 258 11.59 7.91 -14.80
CA PRO A 258 12.30 7.08 -15.79
C PRO A 258 13.48 6.26 -15.23
N GLY A 259 14.03 6.64 -14.08
CA GLY A 259 15.09 5.90 -13.39
C GLY A 259 14.60 4.67 -12.60
N LEU A 260 13.28 4.48 -12.47
CA LEU A 260 12.69 3.35 -11.75
C LEU A 260 12.42 2.15 -12.69
N PRO A 261 12.37 0.92 -12.15
CA PRO A 261 11.74 -0.21 -12.81
C PRO A 261 10.30 0.11 -13.29
N LEU A 262 9.89 -0.45 -14.43
CA LEU A 262 8.62 -0.12 -15.09
C LEU A 262 7.39 -0.37 -14.21
N ASP A 263 7.41 -1.40 -13.38
CA ASP A 263 6.31 -1.68 -12.44
C ASP A 263 6.17 -0.59 -11.37
N LEU A 264 7.30 -0.04 -10.90
CA LEU A 264 7.32 1.07 -9.97
C LEU A 264 6.89 2.37 -10.64
N GLN A 265 7.27 2.60 -11.90
CA GLN A 265 6.79 3.75 -12.67
C GLN A 265 5.26 3.75 -12.79
N VAL A 266 4.64 2.61 -13.13
CA VAL A 266 3.18 2.46 -13.19
C VAL A 266 2.56 2.82 -11.83
N LYS A 267 3.10 2.29 -10.73
CA LYS A 267 2.61 2.57 -9.38
C LYS A 267 2.74 4.05 -8.99
N CYS A 268 3.89 4.67 -9.25
CA CYS A 268 4.13 6.06 -8.90
C CYS A 268 3.21 7.01 -9.69
N HIS A 269 2.97 6.75 -10.98
CA HIS A 269 2.00 7.51 -11.75
C HIS A 269 0.57 7.35 -11.21
N VAL A 270 0.15 6.13 -10.84
CA VAL A 270 -1.16 5.90 -10.22
C VAL A 270 -1.29 6.61 -8.87
N GLN A 271 -0.25 6.56 -8.01
CA GLN A 271 -0.25 7.26 -6.72
C GLN A 271 -0.36 8.77 -6.90
N LEU A 272 0.41 9.35 -7.83
CA LEU A 272 0.34 10.78 -8.14
C LEU A 272 -1.04 11.16 -8.69
N ALA A 273 -1.63 10.31 -9.54
CA ALA A 273 -2.97 10.50 -10.07
C ALA A 273 -4.02 10.52 -8.94
N ASP A 274 -3.95 9.58 -8.00
CA ASP A 274 -4.85 9.51 -6.84
C ASP A 274 -4.74 10.75 -5.94
N VAL A 275 -3.51 11.24 -5.66
CA VAL A 275 -3.27 12.46 -4.88
C VAL A 275 -3.90 13.66 -5.58
N LEU A 276 -3.59 13.88 -6.86
CA LEU A 276 -4.12 15.00 -7.64
C LEU A 276 -5.66 14.97 -7.70
N PHE A 277 -6.25 13.77 -7.86
CA PHE A 277 -7.70 13.61 -7.91
C PHE A 277 -8.37 13.96 -6.58
N THR A 278 -7.78 13.52 -5.46
CA THR A 278 -8.29 13.79 -4.10
C THR A 278 -8.38 15.29 -3.83
N HIS A 279 -7.45 16.08 -4.39
CA HIS A 279 -7.42 17.54 -4.30
C HIS A 279 -8.18 18.26 -5.43
N GLY A 280 -8.93 17.54 -6.26
CA GLY A 280 -9.78 18.14 -7.29
C GLY A 280 -9.08 18.51 -8.60
N TYR A 281 -7.79 18.22 -8.76
CA TYR A 281 -7.02 18.48 -9.99
C TYR A 281 -7.26 17.39 -11.05
N LYS A 282 -8.51 17.27 -11.50
CA LYS A 282 -8.98 16.15 -12.36
C LYS A 282 -8.19 16.01 -13.66
N GLU A 283 -7.87 17.10 -14.34
CA GLU A 283 -7.13 17.04 -15.61
C GLU A 283 -5.70 16.50 -15.43
N LEU A 284 -5.00 16.97 -14.39
CA LEU A 284 -3.66 16.47 -14.07
C LEU A 284 -3.71 15.02 -13.59
N ALA A 285 -4.73 14.66 -12.80
CA ALA A 285 -4.95 13.29 -12.36
C ALA A 285 -5.15 12.34 -13.55
N THR A 286 -6.03 12.69 -14.48
CA THR A 286 -6.26 11.93 -15.72
C THR A 286 -4.98 11.80 -16.53
N LEU A 287 -4.21 12.87 -16.69
CA LEU A 287 -2.93 12.83 -17.41
C LEU A 287 -1.96 11.81 -16.81
N GLN A 288 -1.84 11.75 -15.48
CA GLN A 288 -0.95 10.77 -14.83
C GLN A 288 -1.49 9.34 -14.93
N LEU A 289 -2.80 9.16 -14.84
CA LEU A 289 -3.42 7.84 -15.00
C LEU A 289 -3.31 7.31 -16.44
N ASP A 290 -3.40 8.18 -17.43
CA ASP A 290 -3.20 7.82 -18.83
C ASP A 290 -1.73 7.45 -19.10
N ARG A 291 -0.76 8.16 -18.51
CA ARG A 291 0.66 7.76 -18.55
C ARG A 291 0.88 6.38 -17.93
N ALA A 292 0.28 6.10 -16.77
CA ALA A 292 0.35 4.77 -16.18
C ALA A 292 -0.25 3.69 -17.08
N SER A 293 -1.40 4.01 -17.72
CA SER A 293 -2.10 3.10 -18.64
C SER A 293 -1.27 2.81 -19.90
N GLU A 294 -0.68 3.85 -20.50
CA GLU A 294 0.19 3.73 -21.68
C GLU A 294 1.43 2.91 -21.36
N LEU A 295 2.12 3.24 -20.26
CA LEU A 295 3.30 2.51 -19.83
C LEU A 295 3.00 1.03 -19.57
N PHE A 296 1.88 0.75 -18.90
CA PHE A 296 1.43 -0.62 -18.65
C PHE A 296 1.18 -1.37 -19.97
N ARG A 297 0.49 -0.76 -20.94
CA ARG A 297 0.19 -1.39 -22.23
C ARG A 297 1.42 -1.57 -23.12
N ALA A 298 2.38 -0.67 -23.03
CA ALA A 298 3.63 -0.73 -23.79
C ALA A 298 4.61 -1.77 -23.22
N THR A 299 4.40 -2.23 -21.99
CA THR A 299 5.31 -3.14 -21.29
C THR A 299 4.86 -4.60 -21.43
N VAL A 300 5.78 -5.48 -21.80
CA VAL A 300 5.56 -6.94 -21.76
C VAL A 300 5.88 -7.45 -20.37
N PHE A 301 4.85 -7.57 -19.53
CA PHE A 301 4.98 -8.18 -18.20
C PHE A 301 5.00 -9.71 -18.28
N LEU A 302 5.53 -10.34 -17.23
CA LEU A 302 5.33 -11.76 -17.01
C LEU A 302 3.83 -12.06 -16.87
N PRO A 303 3.34 -13.23 -17.32
CA PRO A 303 1.90 -13.55 -17.26
C PRO A 303 1.31 -13.46 -15.84
N GLU A 304 2.08 -13.80 -14.80
CA GLU A 304 1.67 -13.67 -13.39
C GLU A 304 1.56 -12.24 -12.87
N ASP A 305 2.15 -11.28 -13.57
CA ASP A 305 2.25 -9.88 -13.16
C ASP A 305 1.27 -8.98 -13.93
N THR A 306 0.86 -9.38 -15.14
CA THR A 306 -0.03 -8.58 -16.00
C THR A 306 -1.32 -8.20 -15.29
N ALA A 307 -2.00 -9.18 -14.67
CA ALA A 307 -3.25 -8.91 -13.95
C ALA A 307 -3.02 -7.99 -12.74
N LEU A 308 -1.95 -8.22 -11.98
CA LEU A 308 -1.61 -7.44 -10.78
C LEU A 308 -1.44 -5.95 -11.11
N PHE A 309 -0.62 -5.63 -12.12
CA PHE A 309 -0.34 -4.23 -12.47
C PHE A 309 -1.50 -3.58 -13.23
N GLY A 310 -2.19 -4.33 -14.10
CA GLY A 310 -3.36 -3.81 -14.81
C GLY A 310 -4.51 -3.46 -13.87
N VAL A 311 -4.74 -4.28 -12.84
CA VAL A 311 -5.77 -4.00 -11.82
C VAL A 311 -5.44 -2.73 -11.03
N ILE A 312 -4.18 -2.42 -10.74
CA ILE A 312 -3.80 -1.18 -10.06
C ILE A 312 -4.30 0.04 -10.85
N VAL A 313 -4.08 0.04 -12.17
CA VAL A 313 -4.58 1.09 -13.08
C VAL A 313 -6.12 1.12 -13.08
N ALA A 314 -6.77 -0.05 -13.21
CA ALA A 314 -8.23 -0.14 -13.22
C ALA A 314 -8.86 0.37 -11.90
N LYS A 315 -8.28 0.06 -10.74
CA LYS A 315 -8.76 0.54 -9.43
C LYS A 315 -8.65 2.05 -9.28
N SER A 316 -7.63 2.68 -9.87
CA SER A 316 -7.55 4.15 -9.92
C SER A 316 -8.63 4.73 -10.84
N ARG A 317 -8.86 4.14 -12.03
CA ARG A 317 -9.97 4.55 -12.93
C ARG A 317 -11.33 4.50 -12.24
N ILE A 318 -11.62 3.43 -11.48
CA ILE A 318 -12.87 3.30 -10.70
C ILE A 318 -13.00 4.45 -9.70
N ARG A 319 -11.94 4.73 -8.92
CA ARG A 319 -11.94 5.83 -7.94
C ARG A 319 -12.12 7.21 -8.58
N MET A 320 -11.68 7.37 -9.83
CA MET A 320 -11.88 8.59 -10.61
C MET A 320 -13.25 8.68 -11.31
N GLY A 321 -14.09 7.64 -11.18
CA GLY A 321 -15.44 7.58 -11.75
C GLY A 321 -15.52 6.97 -13.15
N ASP A 322 -14.41 6.58 -13.76
CA ASP A 322 -14.36 5.92 -15.08
C ASP A 322 -14.59 4.40 -14.95
N THR A 323 -15.77 4.05 -14.43
CA THR A 323 -16.17 2.67 -14.12
C THR A 323 -16.34 1.81 -15.38
N ASN A 324 -16.78 2.41 -16.49
CA ASN A 324 -16.95 1.70 -17.76
C ASN A 324 -15.61 1.27 -18.37
N ALA A 325 -14.63 2.18 -18.46
CA ALA A 325 -13.31 1.79 -18.99
C ALA A 325 -12.61 0.81 -18.04
N ALA A 326 -12.75 0.99 -16.72
CA ALA A 326 -12.23 0.05 -15.75
C ALA A 326 -12.82 -1.37 -15.92
N ARG A 327 -14.14 -1.48 -16.14
CA ARG A 327 -14.81 -2.76 -16.41
C ARG A 327 -14.23 -3.45 -17.64
N VAL A 328 -14.11 -2.72 -18.75
CA VAL A 328 -13.53 -3.25 -20.00
C VAL A 328 -12.09 -3.71 -19.78
N GLU A 329 -11.29 -2.94 -19.05
CA GLU A 329 -9.91 -3.30 -18.74
C GLU A 329 -9.84 -4.54 -17.85
N LEU A 330 -10.67 -4.65 -16.80
CA LEU A 330 -10.73 -5.85 -15.94
C LEU A 330 -11.15 -7.11 -16.71
N GLN A 331 -12.11 -6.98 -17.64
CA GLN A 331 -12.53 -8.09 -18.51
C GLN A 331 -11.41 -8.54 -19.44
N ARG A 332 -10.69 -7.57 -20.04
CA ARG A 332 -9.51 -7.84 -20.88
C ARG A 332 -8.41 -8.54 -20.08
N LEU A 333 -8.07 -8.03 -18.90
CA LEU A 333 -7.05 -8.59 -18.01
C LEU A 333 -7.41 -10.01 -17.57
N ARG A 334 -8.68 -10.24 -17.21
CA ARG A 334 -9.15 -11.59 -16.86
C ARG A 334 -9.00 -12.56 -18.03
N ALA A 335 -9.47 -12.19 -19.21
CA ALA A 335 -9.39 -13.05 -20.40
C ALA A 335 -7.93 -13.37 -20.78
N GLU A 336 -7.03 -12.38 -20.71
CA GLU A 336 -5.61 -12.56 -21.00
C GLU A 336 -4.91 -13.45 -19.96
N PHE A 337 -5.30 -13.33 -18.69
CA PHE A 337 -4.80 -14.16 -17.61
C PHE A 337 -5.31 -15.60 -17.72
N GLU A 338 -6.61 -15.79 -17.91
CA GLU A 338 -7.25 -17.11 -18.09
C GLU A 338 -6.58 -17.92 -19.19
N ALA A 339 -6.35 -17.31 -20.35
CA ALA A 339 -5.73 -17.96 -21.50
C ALA A 339 -4.28 -18.44 -21.23
N ARG A 340 -3.61 -17.91 -20.21
CA ARG A 340 -2.22 -18.24 -19.85
C ARG A 340 -2.07 -18.80 -18.44
N ALA A 341 -3.17 -19.00 -17.71
CA ALA A 341 -3.12 -19.38 -16.29
C ALA A 341 -2.33 -20.69 -16.08
N GLU A 342 -2.47 -21.64 -17.01
CA GLU A 342 -1.77 -22.94 -16.95
C GLU A 342 -0.26 -22.85 -17.20
N THR A 343 0.23 -21.80 -17.88
CA THR A 343 1.67 -21.59 -18.11
C THR A 343 2.38 -20.98 -16.91
N ILE A 344 1.61 -20.47 -15.94
CA ILE A 344 2.12 -19.83 -14.73
C ILE A 344 2.40 -20.88 -13.67
N VAL A 345 3.49 -20.76 -12.91
CA VAL A 345 3.78 -21.64 -11.78
C VAL A 345 2.65 -21.55 -10.73
N ASN A 346 2.16 -22.70 -10.24
CA ASN A 346 0.97 -22.78 -9.37
C ASN A 346 0.97 -21.73 -8.23
N LEU A 347 2.10 -21.57 -7.54
CA LEU A 347 2.26 -20.65 -6.40
C LEU A 347 2.08 -19.15 -6.73
N ARG A 348 2.01 -18.79 -8.02
CA ARG A 348 1.82 -17.40 -8.48
C ARG A 348 0.39 -17.12 -8.96
N ARG A 349 -0.38 -18.16 -9.33
CA ARG A 349 -1.69 -18.00 -9.99
C ARG A 349 -2.72 -17.32 -9.08
N ALA A 350 -2.79 -17.73 -7.83
CA ALA A 350 -3.80 -17.23 -6.90
C ALA A 350 -3.66 -15.72 -6.63
N ALA A 351 -2.46 -15.15 -6.71
CA ALA A 351 -2.24 -13.71 -6.55
C ALA A 351 -2.93 -12.88 -7.65
N SER A 352 -2.81 -13.31 -8.91
CA SER A 352 -3.48 -12.67 -10.04
C SER A 352 -5.01 -12.76 -9.91
N TRP A 353 -5.54 -13.92 -9.52
CA TRP A 353 -6.97 -14.09 -9.27
C TRP A 353 -7.50 -13.19 -8.15
N ARG A 354 -6.79 -13.10 -7.02
CA ARG A 354 -7.14 -12.19 -5.92
C ARG A 354 -7.19 -10.74 -6.39
N SER A 355 -6.20 -10.31 -7.18
CA SER A 355 -6.16 -8.94 -7.69
C SER A 355 -7.36 -8.65 -8.60
N LEU A 356 -7.69 -9.54 -9.53
CA LEU A 356 -8.89 -9.41 -10.36
C LEU A 356 -10.16 -9.34 -9.49
N ALA A 357 -10.26 -10.18 -8.45
CA ALA A 357 -11.38 -10.15 -7.52
C ALA A 357 -11.51 -8.80 -6.80
N ASP A 358 -10.40 -8.24 -6.30
CA ASP A 358 -10.38 -6.92 -5.67
C ASP A 358 -10.82 -5.81 -6.63
N GLY A 359 -10.44 -5.92 -7.91
CA GLY A 359 -10.85 -4.99 -8.96
C GLY A 359 -12.36 -5.03 -9.22
N TYR A 360 -12.92 -6.23 -9.42
CA TYR A 360 -14.36 -6.42 -9.61
C TYR A 360 -15.17 -6.03 -8.37
N GLN A 361 -14.66 -6.34 -7.17
CA GLN A 361 -15.33 -5.96 -5.93
C GLN A 361 -15.38 -4.44 -5.76
N LEU A 362 -14.30 -3.73 -6.09
CA LEU A 362 -14.30 -2.26 -6.05
C LEU A 362 -15.28 -1.65 -7.07
N LEU A 363 -15.48 -2.31 -8.21
CA LEU A 363 -16.43 -1.91 -9.25
C LEU A 363 -17.91 -2.18 -8.84
N GLY A 364 -18.13 -2.99 -7.81
CA GLY A 364 -19.47 -3.45 -7.39
C GLY A 364 -19.95 -4.73 -8.07
N ASP A 365 -19.10 -5.38 -8.87
CA ASP A 365 -19.42 -6.64 -9.56
C ASP A 365 -19.17 -7.85 -8.66
N THR A 366 -19.97 -7.98 -7.60
CA THR A 366 -19.77 -8.99 -6.55
C THR A 366 -19.80 -10.43 -7.08
N GLU A 367 -20.56 -10.72 -8.13
CA GLU A 367 -20.58 -12.06 -8.74
C GLU A 367 -19.23 -12.39 -9.40
N ASP A 368 -18.68 -11.47 -10.20
CA ASP A 368 -17.36 -11.65 -10.83
C ASP A 368 -16.24 -11.69 -9.80
N ALA A 369 -16.32 -10.86 -8.75
CA ALA A 369 -15.41 -10.94 -7.62
C ALA A 369 -15.45 -12.33 -6.95
N GLY A 370 -16.65 -12.86 -6.72
CA GLY A 370 -16.85 -14.21 -6.17
C GLY A 370 -16.27 -15.31 -7.05
N ARG A 371 -16.45 -15.23 -8.38
CA ARG A 371 -15.82 -16.15 -9.34
C ARG A 371 -14.29 -16.11 -9.25
N CYS A 372 -13.71 -14.90 -9.21
CA CYS A 372 -12.26 -14.75 -9.10
C CYS A 372 -11.72 -15.24 -7.74
N TYR A 373 -12.43 -15.02 -6.63
CA TYR A 373 -12.03 -15.59 -5.34
C TYR A 373 -12.14 -17.11 -5.30
N ALA A 374 -13.17 -17.71 -5.92
CA ALA A 374 -13.26 -19.16 -6.08
C ALA A 374 -12.04 -19.70 -6.84
N ALA A 375 -11.69 -19.06 -7.96
CA ALA A 375 -10.53 -19.43 -8.77
C ALA A 375 -9.19 -19.23 -8.03
N ALA A 376 -9.09 -18.20 -7.16
CA ALA A 376 -7.92 -18.00 -6.30
C ALA A 376 -7.75 -19.14 -5.28
N LEU A 377 -8.84 -19.56 -4.65
CA LEU A 377 -8.84 -20.69 -3.71
C LEU A 377 -8.46 -22.00 -4.42
N ASP A 378 -9.03 -22.25 -5.60
CA ASP A 378 -8.75 -23.46 -6.38
C ASP A 378 -7.28 -23.48 -6.83
N ALA A 379 -6.78 -22.37 -7.38
CA ALA A 379 -5.38 -22.24 -7.78
C ALA A 379 -4.43 -22.43 -6.59
N GLY A 380 -4.75 -21.85 -5.43
CA GLY A 380 -3.99 -22.01 -4.20
C GLY A 380 -3.97 -23.46 -3.69
N ALA A 381 -5.09 -24.16 -3.80
CA ALA A 381 -5.24 -25.56 -3.36
C ALA A 381 -4.46 -26.57 -4.21
N LEU A 382 -4.17 -26.24 -5.48
CA LEU A 382 -3.36 -27.07 -6.38
C LEU A 382 -1.85 -27.09 -6.04
N ASN A 383 -1.41 -26.27 -5.08
CA ASN A 383 -0.02 -26.31 -4.63
C ASN A 383 0.28 -27.65 -3.91
N PRO A 384 1.38 -28.34 -4.25
CA PRO A 384 1.65 -29.69 -3.71
C PRO A 384 1.99 -29.68 -2.21
N ASN A 385 2.68 -28.64 -1.73
CA ASN A 385 3.10 -28.52 -0.33
C ASN A 385 2.12 -27.68 0.49
N ALA A 386 2.01 -27.94 1.80
CA ALA A 386 1.10 -27.18 2.66
C ALA A 386 1.53 -25.72 2.87
N ARG A 387 2.84 -25.40 2.87
CA ARG A 387 3.30 -24.00 3.00
C ARG A 387 2.68 -23.05 1.97
N PRO A 388 2.86 -23.24 0.64
CA PRO A 388 2.24 -22.36 -0.36
C PRO A 388 0.70 -22.40 -0.34
N ARG A 389 0.06 -23.53 -0.01
CA ARG A 389 -1.40 -23.60 0.21
C ARG A 389 -1.86 -22.71 1.35
N ALA A 390 -1.14 -22.71 2.48
CA ALA A 390 -1.45 -21.88 3.65
C ALA A 390 -1.20 -20.39 3.37
N ASP A 391 -0.14 -20.04 2.64
CA ASP A 391 0.14 -18.66 2.20
C ASP A 391 -1.01 -18.14 1.31
N ASP A 392 -1.38 -18.89 0.27
CA ASP A 392 -2.45 -18.48 -0.64
C ASP A 392 -3.82 -18.43 0.02
N LEU A 393 -4.16 -19.40 0.89
CA LEU A 393 -5.41 -19.37 1.63
C LEU A 393 -5.48 -18.16 2.57
N SER A 394 -4.40 -17.88 3.31
CA SER A 394 -4.32 -16.71 4.19
C SER A 394 -4.46 -15.41 3.40
N ALA A 395 -3.69 -15.24 2.32
CA ALA A 395 -3.74 -14.06 1.47
C ALA A 395 -5.12 -13.85 0.83
N THR A 396 -5.83 -14.94 0.49
CA THR A 396 -7.18 -14.87 -0.09
C THR A 396 -8.21 -14.42 0.95
N CYS A 397 -8.12 -14.93 2.18
CA CYS A 397 -8.96 -14.47 3.30
C CYS A 397 -8.70 -12.99 3.64
N VAL A 398 -7.43 -12.56 3.63
CA VAL A 398 -7.05 -11.15 3.82
C VAL A 398 -7.64 -10.26 2.74
N SER A 399 -7.48 -10.64 1.46
CA SER A 399 -8.00 -9.88 0.32
C SER A 399 -9.53 -9.74 0.38
N MET A 400 -10.27 -10.80 0.68
CA MET A 400 -11.73 -10.73 0.90
C MET A 400 -12.11 -9.78 2.04
N ALA A 401 -11.39 -9.83 3.16
CA ALA A 401 -11.67 -8.96 4.30
C ALA A 401 -11.43 -7.47 3.97
N VAL A 402 -10.29 -7.16 3.35
CA VAL A 402 -9.90 -5.78 3.00
C VAL A 402 -10.85 -5.21 1.94
N SER A 403 -11.17 -5.97 0.89
CA SER A 403 -12.09 -5.55 -0.17
C SER A 403 -13.55 -5.40 0.31
N GLY A 404 -13.86 -5.92 1.50
CA GLY A 404 -15.23 -5.95 2.03
C GLY A 404 -16.13 -6.96 1.30
N PHE A 405 -15.54 -7.96 0.65
CA PHE A 405 -16.28 -9.04 0.02
C PHE A 405 -16.86 -9.98 1.08
N MET A 406 -18.15 -10.26 0.98
CA MET A 406 -18.84 -11.22 1.84
C MET A 406 -18.86 -12.59 1.16
N PRO A 407 -18.09 -13.59 1.65
CA PRO A 407 -18.06 -14.91 1.03
C PRO A 407 -19.41 -15.60 1.16
N SER A 408 -19.82 -16.29 0.10
CA SER A 408 -20.97 -17.20 0.14
C SER A 408 -20.68 -18.39 1.06
N THR A 409 -21.73 -19.11 1.45
CA THR A 409 -21.59 -20.36 2.20
C THR A 409 -20.68 -21.37 1.47
N GLU A 410 -20.76 -21.42 0.13
CA GLU A 410 -19.90 -22.29 -0.67
C GLU A 410 -18.41 -21.92 -0.53
N LEU A 411 -18.07 -20.63 -0.62
CA LEU A 411 -16.69 -20.16 -0.45
C LEU A 411 -16.19 -20.42 0.96
N LEU A 412 -17.02 -20.24 1.99
CA LEU A 412 -16.67 -20.55 3.38
C LEU A 412 -16.38 -22.05 3.57
N LEU A 413 -17.21 -22.94 2.99
CA LEU A 413 -16.97 -24.38 3.01
C LEU A 413 -15.67 -24.75 2.28
N ARG A 414 -15.37 -24.07 1.16
CA ARG A 414 -14.13 -24.27 0.41
C ARG A 414 -12.90 -23.84 1.21
N ILE A 415 -12.95 -22.68 1.87
CA ILE A 415 -11.91 -22.20 2.79
C ILE A 415 -11.66 -23.25 3.89
N GLU A 416 -12.72 -23.76 4.51
CA GLU A 416 -12.60 -24.76 5.58
C GLU A 416 -12.00 -26.07 5.08
N HIS A 417 -12.41 -26.52 3.89
CA HIS A 417 -11.87 -27.73 3.28
C HIS A 417 -10.36 -27.62 3.01
N ILE A 418 -9.91 -26.50 2.40
CA ILE A 418 -8.49 -26.25 2.15
C ILE A 418 -7.73 -26.18 3.47
N ARG A 419 -8.28 -25.46 4.46
CA ARG A 419 -7.71 -25.37 5.81
C ARG A 419 -7.53 -26.75 6.42
N ALA A 420 -8.56 -27.61 6.42
CA ALA A 420 -8.49 -28.95 6.98
C ALA A 420 -7.37 -29.80 6.33
N GLY A 421 -7.15 -29.63 5.02
CA GLY A 421 -6.13 -30.34 4.24
C GLY A 421 -4.68 -29.85 4.38
N LEU A 422 -4.40 -28.85 5.23
CA LEU A 422 -3.04 -28.34 5.48
C LEU A 422 -2.25 -29.31 6.39
N ALA A 423 -1.64 -30.32 5.79
CA ALA A 423 -0.82 -31.33 6.46
C ALA A 423 0.49 -31.57 5.70
N ASP A 424 1.37 -32.42 6.25
CA ASP A 424 2.64 -32.75 5.61
C ASP A 424 2.49 -33.22 4.14
N PRO A 425 3.45 -32.88 3.26
CA PRO A 425 4.67 -32.11 3.55
C PRO A 425 4.44 -30.59 3.63
N TRP A 426 5.13 -29.92 4.57
CA TRP A 426 5.13 -28.46 4.73
C TRP A 426 6.07 -27.74 3.77
#